data_AF-A0A2D8IQW2-F1
#
_entry.id   AF-A0A2D8IQW2-F1
#
_cell.length_a   1.000
_cell.length_b   1.000
_cell.length_c   1.000
_cell.angle_alpha   90.00
_cell.angle_beta   90.00
_cell.angle_gamma   90.00
#
_symmetry.space_group_name_H-M   'P 1'
#
loop_
_entity.id
_entity.type
_entity.pdbx_description
1 polymer ?
#
loop_
_entity_poly.entity_id
_entity_poly.type
_entity_poly.pdbx_seq_one_letter_code
_entity_poly.pdbx_strand_id
1 'polypeptide(L)'
;MADGDTDPLTGFANIMDVMLVFALGLLIALIAQSRELRGHFQLEDTVKVREGRELAEPPDALRKQLESGAEGMESLGQVYRDAATGKLILVGQ
;
A
#
# COMPACT_ATOMS: atom_id res chain seq x y z
N MET A 1 39.24 8.30 47.99
CA MET A 1 38.65 7.86 46.72
C MET A 1 37.31 8.56 46.64
N ALA A 2 37.23 9.61 45.82
CA ALA A 2 36.06 10.46 45.75
C ALA A 2 34.93 9.73 45.02
N ASP A 3 33.74 10.02 45.52
CA ASP A 3 32.43 9.45 45.22
C ASP A 3 32.14 9.34 43.72
N GLY A 4 31.31 8.35 43.37
CA GLY A 4 30.89 8.11 42.00
C GLY A 4 30.16 9.33 41.42
N ASP A 5 30.82 10.02 40.50
CA ASP A 5 30.21 10.76 39.40
C ASP A 5 29.37 9.76 38.59
N THR A 6 28.22 9.40 39.13
CA THR A 6 27.14 8.78 38.37
C THR A 6 26.55 9.90 37.54
N ASP A 7 27.12 10.09 36.36
CA ASP A 7 26.66 11.09 35.39
C ASP A 7 25.13 10.93 35.23
N PRO A 8 24.33 11.89 35.74
CA PRO A 8 22.87 11.76 35.78
C PRO A 8 22.29 11.59 34.38
N LEU A 9 23.02 12.02 33.33
CA LEU A 9 22.66 11.89 31.93
C LEU A 9 22.66 10.44 31.42
N THR A 10 23.42 9.55 32.08
CA THR A 10 23.50 8.12 31.71
C THR A 10 22.16 7.41 31.92
N GLY A 11 21.39 7.80 32.93
CA GLY A 11 20.04 7.25 33.18
C GLY A 11 18.97 7.84 32.26
N PHE A 12 19.16 9.06 31.77
CA PHE A 12 18.19 9.73 30.89
C PHE A 12 18.21 9.20 29.46
N ALA A 13 19.33 8.67 28.97
CA ALA A 13 19.43 8.14 27.61
C ALA A 13 18.36 7.09 27.29
N ASN A 14 18.11 6.16 28.21
CA ASN A 14 17.07 5.13 28.04
C ASN A 14 15.65 5.70 28.11
N ILE A 15 15.44 6.75 28.92
CA ILE A 15 14.14 7.41 29.05
C ILE A 15 13.84 8.25 27.80
N MET A 16 14.86 8.88 27.21
CA MET A 16 14.72 9.62 25.96
C MET A 16 14.26 8.71 24.82
N ASP A 17 14.82 7.51 24.70
CA ASP A 17 14.40 6.55 23.68
C ASP A 17 12.92 6.14 23.88
N VAL A 18 12.53 5.78 25.11
CA VAL A 18 11.13 5.45 25.42
C VAL A 18 10.18 6.63 25.16
N MET A 19 10.60 7.86 25.49
CA MET A 19 9.81 9.06 25.22
C MET A 19 9.67 9.35 23.73
N LEU A 20 10.71 9.10 22.93
CA LEU A 20 10.68 9.25 21.48
C LEU A 20 9.78 8.20 20.83
N VAL A 21 9.87 6.94 21.25
CA VAL A 21 8.97 5.86 20.80
C VAL A 21 7.52 6.17 21.16
N PHE A 22 7.28 6.69 22.38
CA PHE A 22 5.94 7.10 22.82
C PHE A 22 5.40 8.28 22.01
N ALA A 23 6.20 9.33 21.80
CA ALA A 23 5.82 10.49 20.99
C ALA A 23 5.51 10.10 19.53
N LEU A 24 6.31 9.19 18.95
CA LEU A 24 6.05 8.64 17.63
C LEU A 24 4.73 7.86 17.59
N GLY A 25 4.46 7.04 18.60
CA GLY A 25 3.21 6.31 18.73
C GLY A 25 1.99 7.24 18.80
N LEU A 26 2.09 8.33 19.57
CA LEU A 26 1.04 9.35 19.64
C LEU A 26 0.84 10.07 18.30
N LEU A 27 1.92 10.40 17.59
CA LEU A 27 1.85 11.04 16.27
C LEU A 27 1.13 10.14 15.26
N ILE A 28 1.47 8.85 15.23
CA ILE A 28 0.80 7.86 14.38
C ILE A 28 -0.69 7.74 14.75
N ALA A 29 -1.03 7.69 16.04
CA ALA A 29 -2.41 7.60 16.50
C ALA A 29 -3.25 8.84 16.10
N LEU A 30 -2.68 10.05 16.21
CA LEU A 30 -3.35 11.30 15.82
C LEU A 30 -3.60 11.39 14.31
N ILE A 31 -2.60 10.99 13.50
CA ILE A 31 -2.76 10.87 12.05
C ILE A 31 -3.82 9.82 11.72
N ALA A 32 -3.81 8.66 12.40
CA ALA A 32 -4.78 7.60 12.17
C ALA A 32 -6.20 7.91 12.68
N GLN A 33 -6.41 8.95 13.50
CA GLN A 33 -7.73 9.38 13.95
C GLN A 33 -8.30 10.49 13.05
N SER A 34 -7.48 11.48 12.69
CA SER A 34 -7.94 12.63 11.90
C SER A 34 -8.01 12.30 10.40
N ARG A 35 -9.12 12.65 9.75
CA ARG A 35 -9.26 12.46 8.29
C ARG A 35 -8.53 13.56 7.50
N GLU A 36 -8.50 14.78 8.04
CA GLU A 36 -7.82 15.93 7.43
C GLU A 36 -6.30 15.75 7.38
N LEU A 37 -5.66 15.23 8.44
CA LEU A 37 -4.22 14.92 8.38
C LEU A 37 -3.93 13.75 7.44
N ARG A 38 -4.82 12.75 7.35
CA ARG A 38 -4.70 11.68 6.35
C ARG A 38 -4.75 12.20 4.92
N GLY A 39 -5.64 13.14 4.63
CA GLY A 39 -5.68 13.82 3.34
C GLY A 39 -4.42 14.66 3.09
N HIS A 40 -3.94 15.41 4.09
CA HIS A 40 -2.70 16.19 3.99
C HIS A 40 -1.46 15.34 3.72
N PHE A 41 -1.40 14.13 4.31
CA PHE A 41 -0.31 13.17 4.09
C PHE A 41 -0.59 12.17 2.94
N GLN A 42 -1.66 12.35 2.16
CA GLN A 42 -2.05 11.47 1.04
C GLN A 42 -2.18 9.99 1.44
N LEU A 43 -2.57 9.73 2.69
CA LEU A 43 -2.75 8.38 3.24
C LEU A 43 -4.10 7.76 2.83
N GLU A 44 -4.92 8.49 2.07
CA GLU A 44 -6.25 8.07 1.63
C GLU A 44 -6.24 7.20 0.37
N ASP A 45 -5.13 7.18 -0.38
CA ASP A 45 -4.93 6.29 -1.53
C ASP A 45 -4.57 4.88 -1.06
N THR A 46 -5.38 4.33 -0.16
CA THR A 46 -5.49 2.88 -0.08
C THR A 46 -6.08 2.45 -1.41
N VAL A 47 -5.23 2.07 -2.36
CA VAL A 47 -5.63 1.42 -3.60
C VAL A 47 -6.58 0.32 -3.17
N LYS A 48 -7.88 0.49 -3.43
CA LYS A 48 -8.88 -0.53 -3.16
C LYS A 48 -8.57 -1.67 -4.11
N VAL A 49 -7.67 -2.54 -3.68
CA VAL A 49 -7.41 -3.82 -4.32
C VAL A 49 -8.73 -4.57 -4.20
N ARG A 50 -9.53 -4.47 -5.25
CA ARG A 50 -10.69 -5.34 -5.40
C ARG A 50 -10.09 -6.71 -5.65
N GLU A 51 -10.41 -7.64 -4.76
CA GLU A 51 -10.16 -9.04 -4.99
C GLU A 51 -10.71 -9.37 -6.39
N GLY A 52 -9.81 -9.73 -7.30
CA GLY A 52 -10.18 -10.10 -8.66
C GLY A 52 -11.15 -11.27 -8.54
N ARG A 53 -12.30 -11.18 -9.20
CA ARG A 53 -13.19 -12.34 -9.27
C ARG A 53 -12.49 -13.41 -10.09
N GLU A 54 -12.34 -14.59 -9.50
CA GLU A 54 -11.92 -15.77 -10.22
C GLU A 54 -12.91 -15.99 -11.36
N LEU A 55 -12.41 -15.90 -12.60
CA LEU A 55 -13.18 -16.26 -13.77
C LEU A 55 -13.23 -17.79 -13.78
N ALA A 56 -14.31 -18.37 -13.23
CA ALA A 56 -14.52 -19.82 -13.22
C ALA A 56 -14.38 -20.42 -14.63
N GLU A 57 -14.71 -19.62 -15.64
CA GLU A 57 -14.58 -19.96 -17.03
C GLU A 57 -13.95 -18.80 -17.80
N PRO A 58 -12.82 -19.02 -18.50
CA PRO A 58 -12.29 -18.02 -19.42
C PRO A 58 -13.37 -17.71 -20.49
N PRO A 59 -13.53 -16.44 -20.90
CA PRO A 59 -14.49 -16.07 -21.93
C PRO A 59 -14.30 -16.92 -23.19
N ASP A 60 -15.38 -17.21 -23.92
CA ASP A 60 -15.32 -18.11 -25.09
C ASP A 60 -14.29 -17.69 -26.15
N ALA A 61 -13.98 -16.38 -26.23
CA ALA A 61 -12.90 -15.83 -27.04
C ALA A 61 -11.51 -16.36 -26.60
N LEU A 62 -11.24 -16.38 -25.30
CA LEU A 62 -9.99 -16.86 -24.72
C LEU A 62 -9.89 -18.40 -24.79
N ARG A 63 -11.01 -19.12 -24.65
CA ARG A 63 -11.09 -20.58 -24.81
C ARG A 63 -10.70 -21.04 -26.21
N LYS A 64 -11.31 -20.44 -27.23
CA LYS A 64 -11.00 -20.76 -28.63
C LYS A 64 -9.54 -20.49 -29.00
N GLN A 65 -8.94 -19.49 -28.36
CA GLN A 65 -7.55 -19.10 -28.60
C GLN A 65 -6.55 -20.04 -27.91
N LEU A 66 -6.82 -20.46 -26.67
CA LEU A 66 -6.07 -21.51 -25.96
C LEU A 66 -6.12 -22.85 -26.70
N GLU A 67 -7.28 -23.22 -27.26
CA GLU A 67 -7.45 -24.44 -28.06
C GLU A 67 -6.74 -24.36 -29.42
N SER A 68 -6.54 -23.16 -29.97
CA SER A 68 -5.85 -22.95 -31.24
C SER A 68 -4.33 -23.06 -31.18
N GLY A 69 -3.75 -23.29 -29.98
CA GLY A 69 -2.33 -23.63 -29.81
C GLY A 69 -1.37 -22.57 -30.33
N ALA A 70 -1.79 -21.30 -30.41
CA ALA A 70 -0.94 -20.21 -30.86
C ALA A 70 0.16 -19.94 -29.82
N GLU A 71 1.35 -20.51 -30.04
CA GLU A 71 2.56 -20.15 -29.32
C GLU A 71 2.95 -18.71 -29.68
N GLY A 72 2.47 -17.75 -28.88
CA GLY A 72 2.78 -16.34 -29.04
C GLY A 72 1.94 -15.46 -28.11
N MET A 73 2.41 -14.23 -27.86
CA MET A 73 1.58 -13.21 -27.21
C MET A 73 0.65 -12.60 -28.27
N GLU A 74 -0.65 -12.73 -28.08
CA GLU A 74 -1.66 -12.12 -28.96
C GLU A 74 -2.25 -10.87 -28.29
N SER A 75 -2.45 -9.82 -29.09
CA SER A 75 -2.99 -8.54 -28.60
C SER A 75 -4.46 -8.70 -28.22
N LEU A 76 -4.77 -8.68 -26.92
CA LEU A 76 -6.12 -8.85 -26.36
C LEU A 76 -7.03 -7.62 -26.53
N GLY A 77 -6.56 -6.58 -27.22
CA GLY A 77 -7.27 -5.31 -27.42
C GLY A 77 -6.60 -4.14 -26.71
N GLN A 78 -7.23 -2.98 -26.78
CA GLN A 78 -6.65 -1.74 -26.24
C GLN A 78 -6.97 -1.64 -24.75
N VAL A 79 -5.93 -1.46 -23.92
CA VAL A 79 -6.08 -1.16 -22.50
C VAL A 79 -6.09 0.34 -22.30
N TYR A 80 -7.13 0.85 -21.65
CA TYR A 80 -7.23 2.25 -21.23
C TYR A 80 -7.07 2.35 -19.72
N ARG A 81 -6.31 3.34 -19.26
CA ARG A 81 -6.20 3.70 -17.85
C ARG A 81 -7.10 4.90 -17.57
N ASP A 82 -8.08 4.71 -16.70
CA ASP A 82 -8.87 5.82 -16.17
C ASP A 82 -7.98 6.68 -15.25
N ALA A 83 -7.81 7.96 -15.58
CA ALA A 83 -6.97 8.89 -14.83
C ALA A 83 -7.56 9.27 -13.46
N ALA A 84 -8.87 9.21 -13.29
CA ALA A 84 -9.55 9.56 -12.04
C ALA A 84 -9.60 8.39 -11.06
N THR A 85 -9.67 7.15 -11.55
CA THR A 85 -9.84 5.96 -10.68
C THR A 85 -8.69 4.97 -10.73
N GLY A 86 -7.74 5.13 -11.64
CA GLY A 86 -6.61 4.23 -11.84
C GLY A 86 -6.99 2.85 -12.41
N LYS A 87 -8.26 2.65 -12.78
CA LYS A 87 -8.76 1.38 -13.31
C LYS A 87 -8.26 1.14 -14.72
N LEU A 88 -7.93 -0.12 -15.01
CA LEU A 88 -7.59 -0.59 -16.35
C LEU A 88 -8.84 -1.21 -16.99
N ILE A 89 -9.18 -0.72 -18.19
CA ILE A 89 -10.32 -1.18 -18.98
C ILE A 89 -9.77 -1.82 -20.25
N LEU A 90 -9.98 -3.12 -20.40
CA LEU A 90 -9.68 -3.84 -21.63
C LEU A 90 -10.89 -3.78 -22.55
N VAL A 91 -10.70 -3.24 -23.75
CA VAL A 91 -11.71 -3.29 -24.82
C VAL A 91 -11.25 -4.30 -25.85
N GLY A 92 -11.86 -5.49 -25.82
CA GLY A 92 -11.71 -6.50 -26.86
C GLY A 92 -12.45 -6.10 -28.14
N GLN A 93 -11.98 -6.57 -29.30
CA GLN A 93 -12.71 -6.50 -30.56
C GLN A 93 -13.77 -7.60 -30.66
#